data_AF-A0A4C1YYP7-F1
#
_entry.id   AF-A0A4C1YYP7-F1
#
_cell.length_a   1.000
_cell.length_b   1.000
_cell.length_c   1.000
_cell.angle_alpha   90.00
_cell.angle_beta   90.00
_cell.angle_gamma   90.00
#
_symmetry.space_group_name_H-M   'P 1'
#
loop_
_entity.id
_entity.type
_entity.pdbx_description
1 polymer ?
#
loop_
_entity_poly.entity_id
_entity_poly.type
_entity_poly.pdbx_seq_one_letter_code
_entity_poly.pdbx_strand_id
1 'polypeptide(L)'
;MVIATRLAGAKEVFLIGDVNQFTFIDRLNLFEMQYIRLNPVATVTKDLLCTYRNPVDIAYVLNEVNSGIYSSVTQVRSLRMERYSDANIPKDFPNTIYLTNTQVEKESLITQGFGKGHVPGHPRRTEPDVRKNCHRSDRGET
;
A
#
# COMPACT_ATOMS: atom_id res chain seq x y z
N MET A 1 14.53 -1.07 -9.65
CA MET A 1 15.23 0.05 -8.99
C MET A 1 16.44 0.54 -9.78
N VAL A 2 17.41 -0.34 -10.09
CA VAL A 2 18.63 0.00 -10.86
C VAL A 2 18.33 0.76 -12.17
N ILE A 3 17.30 0.34 -12.91
CA ILE A 3 16.88 0.99 -14.15
C ILE A 3 16.36 2.42 -13.89
N ALA A 4 15.53 2.62 -12.86
CA ALA A 4 14.99 3.93 -12.51
C ALA A 4 16.09 4.91 -12.09
N THR A 5 17.06 4.45 -11.28
CA THR A 5 18.24 5.24 -10.89
C THR A 5 19.04 5.70 -12.11
N ARG A 6 19.29 4.78 -13.05
CA ARG A 6 20.04 5.08 -14.26
C ARG A 6 19.30 6.07 -15.17
N LEU A 7 17.99 5.90 -15.32
CA LEU A 7 17.15 6.82 -16.11
C LEU A 7 17.08 8.22 -15.49
N ALA A 8 17.10 8.33 -14.16
CA ALA A 8 17.08 9.61 -13.46
C ALA A 8 18.41 10.37 -13.56
N GLY A 9 19.51 9.73 -14.00
CA GLY A 9 20.84 10.34 -13.97
C GLY A 9 21.30 10.74 -12.56
N ALA A 10 20.73 10.11 -11.52
CA ALA A 10 20.94 10.50 -10.15
C ALA A 10 22.33 10.07 -9.67
N LYS A 11 23.05 11.00 -9.02
CA LYS A 11 24.35 10.72 -8.39
C LYS A 11 24.20 9.88 -7.12
N GLU A 12 23.10 10.08 -6.39
CA GLU A 12 22.78 9.40 -5.15
C GLU A 12 21.28 9.08 -5.12
N VAL A 13 20.93 7.98 -4.43
CA VAL A 13 19.53 7.54 -4.29
C VAL A 13 19.26 7.16 -2.85
N PHE A 14 18.18 7.71 -2.30
CA PHE A 14 17.65 7.35 -1.00
C PHE A 14 16.46 6.42 -1.17
N LEU A 15 16.50 5.29 -0.48
CA LEU A 15 15.40 4.33 -0.44
C LEU A 15 14.77 4.39 0.94
N ILE A 16 13.47 4.66 0.97
CA ILE A 16 12.68 4.70 2.19
C ILE A 16 11.63 3.61 2.06
N GLY A 17 11.62 2.70 3.01
CA GLY A 17 10.71 1.56 3.01
C GLY A 17 10.80 0.79 4.31
N ASP A 18 9.98 -0.25 4.39
CA ASP A 18 9.91 -1.17 5.51
C ASP A 18 10.08 -2.58 4.96
N VAL A 19 11.09 -3.30 5.45
CA VAL A 19 11.44 -4.65 4.98
C VAL A 19 10.40 -5.70 5.36
N ASN A 20 9.55 -5.39 6.34
CA ASN A 20 8.52 -6.29 6.86
C ASN A 20 7.13 -5.99 6.29
N GLN A 21 7.01 -5.02 5.38
CA GLN A 21 5.80 -4.79 4.58
C GLN A 21 5.80 -5.66 3.31
N PHE A 22 4.62 -5.77 2.68
CA PHE A 22 4.45 -6.57 1.47
C PHE A 22 5.46 -6.20 0.40
N THR A 23 6.22 -7.20 -0.06
CA THR A 23 7.12 -7.05 -1.20
C THR A 23 6.34 -6.88 -2.50
N PHE A 24 7.02 -6.37 -3.53
CA PHE A 24 6.45 -6.30 -4.87
C PHE A 24 6.00 -7.69 -5.35
N ILE A 25 4.80 -7.77 -5.93
CA ILE A 25 4.23 -8.98 -6.52
C ILE A 25 4.18 -8.79 -8.03
N ASP A 26 4.83 -9.68 -8.78
CA ASP A 26 4.67 -9.74 -10.24
C ASP A 26 3.29 -10.29 -10.58
N ARG A 27 2.39 -9.41 -11.00
CA ARG A 27 1.00 -9.77 -11.32
C ARG A 27 0.86 -10.54 -12.64
N LEU A 28 1.86 -10.44 -13.51
CA LEU A 28 1.81 -11.01 -14.85
C LEU A 28 2.64 -12.30 -14.94
N ASN A 29 3.33 -12.68 -13.86
CA ASN A 29 4.28 -13.81 -13.84
C ASN A 29 5.21 -13.77 -15.06
N LEU A 30 5.67 -12.57 -15.45
CA LEU A 30 6.51 -12.39 -16.62
C LEU A 30 7.88 -13.03 -16.41
N PHE A 31 8.32 -13.11 -15.15
CA PHE A 31 9.61 -13.67 -14.78
C PHE A 31 9.49 -14.51 -13.51
N GLU A 32 10.33 -15.55 -13.41
CA GLU A 32 10.55 -16.24 -12.15
C GLU A 32 11.30 -15.29 -11.19
N MET A 33 10.54 -14.58 -10.37
CA MET A 33 11.08 -13.60 -9.44
C MET A 33 11.65 -14.31 -8.22
N GLN A 34 12.98 -14.42 -8.16
CA GLN A 34 13.66 -14.72 -6.90
C GLN A 34 13.58 -13.46 -6.02
N TYR A 35 12.86 -13.57 -4.90
CA TYR A 35 12.73 -12.49 -3.92
C TYR A 35 14.07 -12.27 -3.20
N ILE A 36 15.01 -11.64 -3.87
CA ILE A 36 16.24 -11.17 -3.25
C ILE A 36 15.81 -10.05 -2.31
N ARG A 37 15.93 -10.27 -0.99
CA ARG A 37 15.79 -9.20 0.02
C ARG A 37 16.60 -8.00 -0.47
N LEU A 38 16.18 -6.75 -0.27
CA LEU A 38 16.94 -5.61 -0.80
C LEU A 38 18.35 -5.47 -0.19
N ASN A 39 18.58 -6.07 0.97
CA ASN A 39 19.81 -5.94 1.75
C ASN A 39 21.13 -6.24 1.01
N PRO A 40 21.24 -7.22 0.09
CA PRO A 40 22.45 -7.46 -0.70
C PRO A 40 22.71 -6.40 -1.79
N VAL A 41 21.70 -5.59 -2.15
CA VAL A 41 21.80 -4.57 -3.21
C VAL A 41 21.89 -3.15 -2.62
N ALA A 42 21.31 -2.92 -1.45
CA ALA A 42 21.34 -1.66 -0.74
C ALA A 42 21.52 -1.90 0.76
N THR A 43 22.60 -1.34 1.32
CA THR A 43 22.85 -1.36 2.77
C THR A 43 21.85 -0.45 3.49
N VAL A 44 21.26 -0.93 4.58
CA VAL A 44 20.48 -0.09 5.48
C VAL A 44 21.42 0.86 6.21
N THR A 45 21.23 2.16 6.02
CA THR A 45 22.09 3.20 6.62
C THR A 45 21.49 3.83 7.86
N LYS A 46 20.16 3.76 8.02
CA LYS A 46 19.41 4.31 9.15
C LYS A 46 18.15 3.49 9.40
N ASP A 47 17.90 3.15 10.66
CA ASP A 47 16.65 2.56 11.12
C ASP A 47 15.80 3.60 11.83
N LEU A 48 14.49 3.59 11.54
CA LEU A 48 13.51 4.46 12.19
C LEU A 48 12.56 3.60 13.04
N LEU A 49 12.79 3.59 14.35
CA LEU A 49 12.06 2.73 15.29
C LEU A 49 10.83 3.39 15.93
N CYS A 50 10.74 4.72 15.89
CA CYS A 50 9.62 5.46 16.45
C CYS A 50 8.45 5.52 15.45
N THR A 51 7.30 4.96 15.80
CA THR A 51 6.05 5.15 15.05
C THR A 51 5.25 6.32 15.61
N TYR A 52 4.90 7.25 14.71
CA TYR A 52 4.07 8.43 15.02
C TYR A 52 2.59 8.21 14.77
N ARG A 53 2.20 7.03 14.27
CA ARG A 53 0.82 6.73 13.88
C ARG A 53 0.18 5.65 14.74
N ASN A 54 0.96 4.67 15.15
CA ASN A 54 0.42 3.48 15.78
C ASN A 54 0.32 3.70 17.30
N PRO A 55 -0.83 3.43 17.93
CA PRO A 55 -0.97 3.36 19.39
C PRO A 55 0.01 2.37 20.05
N VAL A 56 0.16 2.44 21.37
CA VAL A 56 1.14 1.64 22.13
C VAL A 56 0.88 0.14 22.00
N ASP A 57 -0.38 -0.31 22.05
CA ASP A 57 -0.73 -1.72 21.90
C ASP A 57 -0.44 -2.26 20.49
N ILE A 58 -0.62 -1.44 19.45
CA ILE A 58 -0.20 -1.80 18.08
C ILE A 58 1.34 -1.89 18.00
N ALA A 59 2.07 -0.92 18.55
CA ALA A 59 3.53 -0.93 18.55
C ALA A 59 4.08 -2.14 19.31
N TYR A 60 3.44 -2.54 20.41
CA TYR A 60 3.77 -3.75 21.16
C TYR A 60 3.63 -5.02 20.29
N VAL A 61 2.52 -5.17 19.57
CA VAL A 61 2.34 -6.33 18.66
C VAL A 61 3.34 -6.29 17.50
N LEU A 62 3.61 -5.10 16.94
CA LEU A 62 4.59 -4.93 15.86
C LEU A 62 6.03 -5.21 16.30
N ASN A 63 6.35 -5.08 17.59
CA ASN A 63 7.68 -5.35 18.12
C ASN A 63 8.11 -6.83 17.94
N GLU A 64 7.15 -7.75 17.81
CA GLU A 64 7.41 -9.17 17.52
C GLU A 64 8.07 -9.38 16.15
N VAL A 65 7.76 -8.53 15.17
CA VAL A 65 8.29 -8.59 13.80
C VAL A 65 9.33 -7.51 13.53
N ASN A 66 9.29 -6.41 14.29
CA ASN A 66 10.18 -5.27 14.19
C ASN A 66 10.77 -4.93 15.57
N SER A 67 11.84 -5.64 15.94
CA SER A 67 12.48 -5.46 17.25
C SER A 67 12.87 -4.01 17.52
N GLY A 68 12.49 -3.50 18.69
CA GLY A 68 12.80 -2.17 19.18
C GLY A 68 11.84 -1.07 18.72
N ILE A 69 10.76 -1.40 17.98
CA ILE A 69 9.74 -0.40 17.64
C ILE A 69 9.02 0.08 18.90
N TYR A 70 8.82 1.40 18.98
CA TYR A 70 8.04 2.04 20.03
C TYR A 70 7.16 3.15 19.48
N SER A 71 6.10 3.48 20.19
CA SER A 71 5.15 4.52 19.81
C SER A 71 5.47 5.86 20.45
N SER A 72 5.31 6.96 19.70
CA SER A 72 5.20 8.31 20.27
C SER A 72 3.76 8.73 20.58
N VAL A 73 2.78 7.90 20.23
CA VAL A 73 1.36 8.12 20.51
C VAL A 73 1.04 7.62 21.92
N THR A 74 0.30 8.41 22.70
CA THR A 74 -0.02 8.09 24.11
C THR A 74 -1.20 7.15 24.29
N GLN A 75 -1.96 6.86 23.23
CA GLN A 75 -3.09 5.93 23.29
C GLN A 75 -2.61 4.51 23.58
N VAL A 76 -3.02 3.95 24.72
CA VAL A 76 -2.57 2.63 25.18
C VAL A 76 -3.42 1.48 24.65
N ARG A 77 -4.75 1.68 24.53
CA ARG A 77 -5.69 0.65 24.08
C ARG A 77 -6.45 1.13 22.85
N SER A 78 -6.26 0.44 21.74
CA SER A 78 -6.87 0.70 20.43
C SER A 78 -7.41 -0.56 19.77
N LEU A 79 -6.86 -1.73 20.09
CA LEU A 79 -7.31 -3.01 19.54
C LEU A 79 -8.53 -3.56 20.28
N ARG A 80 -9.48 -4.07 19.48
CA ARG A 80 -10.62 -4.88 19.94
C ARG A 80 -10.82 -6.03 18.97
N MET A 81 -11.24 -7.17 19.49
CA MET A 81 -11.62 -8.32 18.69
C MET A 81 -13.10 -8.59 18.91
N GLU A 82 -13.87 -8.52 17.83
CA GLU A 82 -15.31 -8.71 17.84
C GLU A 82 -15.67 -9.70 16.73
N ARG A 83 -16.67 -10.55 17.00
CA ARG A 83 -17.15 -11.53 16.02
C ARG A 83 -18.52 -11.08 15.54
N TYR A 84 -18.69 -11.05 14.23
CA TYR A 84 -19.94 -10.69 13.58
C TYR A 84 -20.35 -11.84 12.64
N SER A 85 -21.65 -12.06 12.52
CA SER A 85 -22.19 -12.69 11.31
C SER A 85 -22.26 -11.64 10.20
N ASP A 86 -22.13 -12.04 8.94
CA ASP A 86 -21.97 -11.13 7.77
C ASP A 86 -22.96 -9.94 7.75
N ALA A 87 -24.20 -10.14 8.17
CA ALA A 87 -25.24 -9.09 8.17
C ALA A 87 -25.08 -8.01 9.28
N ASN A 88 -24.24 -8.24 10.29
CA ASN A 88 -24.26 -7.48 11.54
C ASN A 88 -23.06 -6.52 11.74
N ILE A 89 -22.16 -6.42 10.77
CA ILE A 89 -21.03 -5.50 10.87
C ILE A 89 -21.56 -4.06 10.71
N PRO A 90 -21.37 -3.17 11.70
CA PRO A 90 -21.86 -1.80 11.60
C PRO A 90 -21.17 -1.04 10.47
N LYS A 91 -21.94 -0.27 9.69
CA LYS A 91 -21.45 0.48 8.51
C LYS A 91 -21.24 1.97 8.79
N ASP A 92 -21.90 2.49 9.81
CA ASP A 92 -22.09 3.94 10.00
C ASP A 92 -21.07 4.58 10.94
N PHE A 93 -19.96 3.89 11.25
CA PHE A 93 -18.88 4.50 12.00
C PHE A 93 -18.20 5.60 11.17
N PRO A 94 -18.27 6.87 11.58
CA PRO A 94 -17.61 7.95 10.85
C PRO A 94 -16.09 7.70 10.81
N ASN A 95 -15.44 8.14 9.74
CA ASN A 95 -13.99 8.06 9.56
C ASN A 95 -13.39 6.63 9.67
N THR A 96 -14.16 5.60 9.35
CA THR A 96 -13.72 4.20 9.42
C THR A 96 -13.28 3.67 8.06
N ILE A 97 -12.14 2.97 8.04
CA ILE A 97 -11.64 2.25 6.87
C ILE A 97 -11.82 0.76 7.14
N TYR A 98 -12.65 0.09 6.33
CA TYR A 98 -12.80 -1.36 6.35
C TYR A 98 -11.71 -2.01 5.48
N LEU A 99 -10.98 -2.95 6.05
CA LEU A 99 -9.89 -3.68 5.39
C LEU A 99 -10.21 -5.17 5.36
N THR A 100 -9.77 -5.84 4.30
CA THR A 100 -9.91 -7.29 4.12
C THR A 100 -8.69 -7.82 3.37
N ASN A 101 -8.45 -9.13 3.45
CA ASN A 101 -7.24 -9.75 2.92
C ASN A 101 -7.29 -9.93 1.39
N THR A 102 -8.48 -10.17 0.83
CA THR A 102 -8.63 -10.46 -0.61
C THR A 102 -9.45 -9.42 -1.36
N GLN A 103 -9.18 -9.31 -2.67
CA GLN A 103 -9.95 -8.42 -3.55
C GLN A 103 -11.41 -8.88 -3.72
N VAL A 104 -11.66 -10.20 -3.68
CA VAL A 104 -13.01 -10.78 -3.77
C VAL A 104 -13.87 -10.39 -2.56
N GLU A 105 -13.33 -10.50 -1.34
CA GLU A 105 -14.03 -10.04 -0.13
C GLU A 105 -14.34 -8.54 -0.19
N LYS A 106 -13.39 -7.73 -0.69
CA LYS A 106 -13.59 -6.29 -0.84
C LYS A 106 -14.74 -5.98 -1.78
N GLU A 107 -14.85 -6.67 -2.90
CA GLU A 107 -15.94 -6.51 -3.87
C GLU A 107 -17.29 -6.94 -3.27
N SER A 108 -17.30 -8.01 -2.48
CA SER A 108 -18.47 -8.43 -1.71
C SER A 108 -18.92 -7.33 -0.72
N LEU A 109 -18.01 -6.78 0.08
CA LEU A 109 -18.32 -5.71 1.04
C LEU A 109 -18.82 -4.44 0.34
N ILE A 110 -18.22 -4.05 -0.79
CA ILE A 110 -18.73 -2.91 -1.58
C ILE A 110 -20.16 -3.18 -2.06
N THR A 111 -20.46 -4.38 -2.52
CA THR A 111 -21.81 -4.78 -2.98
C THR A 111 -22.82 -4.76 -1.82
N GLN A 112 -22.38 -5.08 -0.61
CA GLN A 112 -23.19 -4.99 0.61
C GLN A 112 -23.37 -3.54 1.11
N GLY A 113 -22.77 -2.54 0.46
CA GLY A 113 -22.94 -1.13 0.81
C GLY A 113 -21.88 -0.57 1.77
N PHE A 114 -20.77 -1.28 2.00
CA PHE A 114 -19.62 -0.67 2.67
C PHE A 114 -18.95 0.39 1.79
N GLY A 115 -18.44 1.46 2.41
CA GLY A 115 -17.82 2.56 1.70
C GLY A 115 -16.59 2.13 0.89
N LYS A 116 -16.39 2.76 -0.27
CA LYS A 116 -15.10 2.68 -0.99
C LYS A 116 -14.13 3.61 -0.29
N GLY A 117 -13.07 3.06 0.31
CA GLY A 117 -12.10 3.84 1.10
C GLY A 117 -11.67 5.12 0.39
N HIS A 118 -12.10 6.27 0.92
CA HIS A 118 -11.64 7.57 0.50
C HIS A 118 -10.53 8.00 1.46
N VAL A 119 -9.30 8.08 0.96
CA VAL A 119 -8.21 8.75 1.68
C VAL A 119 -8.35 10.24 1.37
N PRO A 120 -8.67 11.09 2.37
CA PRO A 120 -8.75 12.54 2.14
C PRO A 120 -7.41 13.04 1.59
N GLY A 121 -7.42 13.71 0.42
CA GLY A 121 -6.23 14.33 -0.18
C GLY A 121 -5.54 13.53 -1.30
N HIS A 122 -6.10 12.41 -1.78
CA HIS A 122 -5.62 11.75 -3.00
C HIS A 122 -6.65 11.84 -4.14
N PRO A 123 -6.30 12.47 -5.29
CA PRO A 123 -7.17 12.49 -6.46
C PRO A 123 -7.44 11.06 -6.94
N ARG A 124 -8.68 10.78 -7.34
CA ARG A 124 -9.02 9.52 -8.01
C ARG A 124 -8.17 9.41 -9.28
N ARG A 125 -7.45 8.30 -9.44
CA ARG A 125 -6.94 7.93 -10.77
C ARG A 125 -8.15 7.66 -11.65
N THR A 126 -8.47 8.59 -12.54
CA THR A 126 -9.31 8.33 -13.70
C THR A 126 -8.55 7.37 -14.61
N GLU A 127 -9.14 6.22 -14.91
CA GLU A 127 -8.64 5.35 -15.98
C GLU A 127 -8.67 6.14 -17.29
N PRO A 128 -7.57 6.17 -18.07
CA PRO A 128 -7.59 6.81 -19.38
C PRO A 128 -8.45 6.00 -20.34
N ASP A 129 -9.42 6.67 -20.96
CA ASP A 129 -10.29 6.12 -22.00
C ASP A 129 -9.47 5.85 -23.28
N VAL A 130 -9.20 4.56 -23.54
CA VAL A 130 -8.32 4.08 -24.62
C VAL A 130 -8.95 4.25 -26.02
N ARG A 131 -10.17 4.77 -26.16
CA ARG A 131 -10.89 4.75 -27.45
C ARG A 131 -10.77 5.98 -28.35
N LYS A 132 -9.99 7.02 -28.02
CA LYS A 132 -10.02 8.28 -28.82
C LYS A 132 -8.89 8.54 -29.83
N ASN A 133 -7.89 7.67 -29.98
CA ASN A 133 -6.74 7.96 -30.85
C ASN A 133 -6.60 7.07 -32.10
N CYS A 134 -7.71 6.63 -32.69
CA CYS A 134 -7.69 5.99 -34.01
C CYS A 134 -8.56 6.79 -34.99
N HIS A 135 -8.11 7.98 -35.41
CA HIS A 135 -8.40 8.55 -36.73
C HIS A 135 -7.59 9.85 -36.94
N ARG A 136 -6.44 9.72 -37.59
CA ARG A 136 -5.87 10.74 -38.48
C ARG A 136 -4.72 10.10 -39.27
N SER A 137 -5.07 9.49 -40.39
CA SER A 137 -4.17 9.43 -41.55
C SER A 137 -4.86 10.22 -42.65
N ASP A 138 -4.20 11.27 -43.11
CA ASP A 138 -3.95 11.56 -44.53
C ASP A 138 -3.52 13.02 -44.66
N ARG A 139 -2.22 13.23 -44.77
CA ARG A 139 -1.64 14.40 -45.43
C ARG A 139 -0.90 13.89 -46.64
N GLY A 140 -1.44 14.22 -47.82
CA GLY A 140 -0.70 14.16 -49.07
C GLY A 140 0.31 15.29 -49.18
N GLU A 141 1.31 15.06 -50.01
CA GLU A 141 2.22 15.96 -50.75
C GLU A 141 3.30 15.00 -51.28
N THR A 142 3.51 14.81 -52.57
CA THR A 142 3.56 15.76 -53.71
C THR A 142 3.00 15.16 -54.99
#